data_AF-A0A9X3EIH0-F1
#
_entry.id   AF-A0A9X3EIH0-F1
#
_cell.length_a   1.000
_cell.length_b   1.000
_cell.length_c   1.000
_cell.angle_alpha   90.00
_cell.angle_beta   90.00
_cell.angle_gamma   90.00
#
_symmetry.space_group_name_H-M   'P 1'
#
loop_
_entity.id
_entity.type
_entity.pdbx_description
1 polymer ?
#
loop_
_entity_poly.entity_id
_entity_poly.type
_entity_poly.pdbx_seq_one_letter_code
_entity_poly.pdbx_strand_id
1 'polypeptide(L)'
;MTGDADELVALREQWRGLCQRPERDELAAAIAGWFRRDVAAARAAWLADESMAAAAVGRMLRGVLVIQWMRERRPHRPGPYAVELRRRLAGDAVEADDAAYADEEAGSIDPGDPFFAWRLSELAEASAPEGRAAVVDRAIEAFAAIALAPIDPGNDPGPFARLAPWMDEAQLRRAIAVSERMATADWRHQLSHARACLFVRLAALGRVDEAERLLPAIADAVVRADAHGQIFGHRVALGEAWSLPAGDTWSDDSLFLRFIVGLTQVLEPPGHLPSEALLRGCLDRACRVGEVELRSAALQVLVDSWHATGPVALWASRVRERTSGREQIEMLLLLAAQRAMEPEARSIARLAVEQAMTPVGLREGLWFDELWAAREVVAPAEAAGVFAAAMWRAATDPRAWSLPRLHHSYDLAEFLRWIGGDGAVVASVRALDEAAALLA
;
A
#
# COMPACT_ATOMS: atom_id res chain seq x y z
N MET A 1 -34.24 -2.32 -31.44
CA MET A 1 -33.62 -3.28 -30.48
C MET A 1 -34.57 -3.50 -29.31
N THR A 2 -35.63 -4.29 -29.48
CA THR A 2 -36.64 -4.57 -28.43
C THR A 2 -36.61 -6.02 -27.93
N GLY A 3 -35.95 -6.94 -28.66
CA GLY A 3 -35.88 -8.36 -28.29
C GLY A 3 -35.07 -8.66 -27.01
N ASP A 4 -34.04 -7.87 -26.69
CA ASP A 4 -33.19 -8.12 -25.52
C ASP A 4 -33.89 -7.85 -24.18
N ALA A 5 -34.86 -6.93 -24.15
CA ALA A 5 -35.58 -6.60 -22.92
C ALA A 5 -36.63 -7.66 -22.57
N ASP A 6 -37.35 -8.14 -23.58
CA ASP A 6 -38.41 -9.14 -23.42
C ASP A 6 -37.83 -10.52 -23.04
N GLU A 7 -36.70 -10.90 -23.63
CA GLU A 7 -35.98 -12.13 -23.28
C GLU A 7 -35.50 -12.11 -21.82
N LEU A 8 -35.05 -10.95 -21.34
CA LEU A 8 -34.50 -10.78 -20.01
C LEU A 8 -35.60 -10.71 -18.93
N VAL A 9 -36.77 -10.15 -19.25
CA VAL A 9 -37.98 -10.22 -18.42
C VAL A 9 -38.47 -11.66 -18.29
N ALA A 10 -38.52 -12.41 -19.40
CA ALA A 10 -38.93 -13.82 -19.38
C ALA A 10 -37.97 -14.69 -18.53
N LEU A 11 -36.65 -14.48 -18.64
CA LEU A 11 -35.65 -15.17 -17.83
C LEU A 11 -35.77 -14.85 -16.33
N ARG A 12 -36.12 -13.60 -15.98
CA ARG A 12 -36.33 -13.16 -14.58
C ARG A 12 -37.52 -13.86 -13.94
N GLU A 13 -38.64 -13.97 -14.65
CA GLU A 13 -39.84 -14.65 -14.13
C GLU A 13 -39.59 -16.14 -13.91
N GLN A 14 -38.86 -16.80 -14.82
CA GLN A 14 -38.48 -18.20 -14.69
C GLN A 14 -37.53 -18.45 -13.51
N TRP A 15 -36.56 -17.55 -13.27
CA TRP A 15 -35.59 -17.68 -12.18
C TRP A 15 -36.27 -17.67 -10.80
N ARG A 16 -37.23 -16.76 -10.58
CA ARG A 16 -37.96 -16.64 -9.31
C ARG A 16 -38.72 -17.91 -8.93
N GLY A 17 -39.16 -18.70 -9.91
CA GLY A 17 -39.90 -19.94 -9.69
C GLY A 17 -39.04 -21.15 -9.31
N LEU A 18 -37.71 -21.10 -9.49
CA LEU A 18 -36.84 -22.28 -9.52
C LEU A 18 -35.81 -22.37 -8.37
N CYS A 19 -35.85 -21.47 -7.37
CA CYS A 19 -34.83 -21.37 -6.32
C CYS A 19 -34.55 -22.65 -5.47
N GLN A 20 -35.28 -23.75 -5.67
CA GLN A 20 -35.10 -25.03 -4.95
C GLN A 20 -35.10 -26.28 -5.84
N ARG A 21 -34.94 -26.17 -7.16
CA ARG A 21 -35.05 -27.31 -8.09
C ARG A 21 -33.79 -27.53 -8.97
N PRO A 22 -33.51 -28.76 -9.44
CA PRO A 22 -32.34 -29.07 -10.29
C PRO A 22 -32.33 -28.31 -11.63
N GLU A 23 -33.48 -27.93 -12.17
CA GLU A 23 -33.61 -27.10 -13.39
C GLU A 23 -33.02 -25.68 -13.21
N ARG A 24 -32.76 -25.27 -11.97
CA ARG A 24 -32.07 -24.01 -11.63
C ARG A 24 -30.66 -23.96 -12.23
N ASP A 25 -29.92 -25.06 -12.22
CA ASP A 25 -28.53 -25.05 -12.71
C ASP A 25 -28.49 -24.90 -14.24
N GLU A 26 -29.45 -25.49 -14.96
CA GLU A 26 -29.62 -25.31 -16.41
C GLU A 26 -30.03 -23.87 -16.76
N LEU A 27 -30.99 -23.31 -16.03
CA LEU A 27 -31.40 -21.91 -16.23
C LEU A 27 -30.28 -20.93 -15.85
N ALA A 28 -29.55 -21.16 -14.75
CA ALA A 28 -28.38 -20.37 -14.36
C ALA A 28 -27.31 -20.39 -15.46
N ALA A 29 -27.07 -21.56 -16.06
CA ALA A 29 -26.14 -21.71 -17.17
C ALA A 29 -26.61 -20.96 -18.43
N ALA A 30 -27.91 -20.99 -18.74
CA ALA A 30 -28.50 -20.24 -19.85
C ALA A 30 -28.39 -18.73 -19.65
N ILE A 31 -28.76 -18.22 -18.46
CA ILE A 31 -28.64 -16.80 -18.08
C ILE A 31 -27.17 -16.36 -18.15
N ALA A 32 -26.25 -17.13 -17.55
CA ALA A 32 -24.83 -16.82 -17.63
C ALA A 32 -24.31 -16.85 -19.08
N GLY A 33 -24.81 -17.76 -19.92
CA GLY A 33 -24.49 -17.83 -21.34
C GLY A 33 -24.96 -16.60 -22.12
N TRP A 34 -26.16 -16.09 -21.82
CA TRP A 34 -26.68 -14.85 -22.39
C TRP A 34 -25.81 -13.66 -22.00
N PHE A 35 -25.52 -13.48 -20.72
CA PHE A 35 -24.68 -12.37 -20.25
C PHE A 35 -23.24 -12.44 -20.76
N ARG A 36 -22.67 -13.63 -20.99
CA ARG A 36 -21.35 -13.75 -21.65
C ARG A 36 -21.39 -13.21 -23.07
N ARG A 37 -22.45 -13.49 -23.84
CA ARG A 37 -22.62 -12.93 -25.19
C ARG A 37 -22.83 -11.42 -25.14
N ASP A 38 -23.62 -10.94 -24.17
CA ASP A 38 -23.83 -9.50 -23.95
C ASP A 38 -22.51 -8.76 -23.66
N VAL A 39 -21.67 -9.31 -22.76
CA VAL A 39 -20.33 -8.77 -22.45
C VAL A 39 -19.43 -8.81 -23.69
N ALA A 40 -19.45 -9.90 -24.47
CA ALA A 40 -18.66 -10.00 -25.71
C ALA A 40 -19.08 -8.93 -26.73
N ALA A 41 -20.38 -8.74 -26.93
CA ALA A 41 -20.93 -7.75 -27.85
C ALA A 41 -20.62 -6.32 -27.40
N ALA A 42 -20.76 -6.02 -26.11
CA ALA A 42 -20.41 -4.73 -25.53
C ALA A 42 -18.91 -4.42 -25.70
N ARG A 43 -18.04 -5.39 -25.42
CA ARG A 43 -16.59 -5.29 -25.66
C ARG A 43 -16.28 -5.01 -27.14
N ALA A 44 -16.88 -5.77 -28.06
CA ALA A 44 -16.67 -5.58 -29.48
C ALA A 44 -17.15 -4.21 -29.97
N ALA A 45 -18.30 -3.73 -29.47
CA ALA A 45 -18.84 -2.42 -29.81
C ALA A 45 -17.92 -1.28 -29.36
N TRP A 46 -17.37 -1.35 -28.15
CA TRP A 46 -16.43 -0.33 -27.66
C TRP A 46 -15.13 -0.33 -28.46
N LEU A 47 -14.54 -1.50 -28.72
CA LEU A 47 -13.31 -1.59 -29.51
C LEU A 47 -13.49 -1.12 -30.96
N ALA A 48 -14.72 -1.08 -31.46
CA ALA A 48 -15.04 -0.59 -32.80
C ALA A 48 -15.38 0.91 -32.84
N ASP A 49 -15.95 1.46 -31.78
CA ASP A 49 -16.41 2.85 -31.69
C ASP A 49 -16.33 3.37 -30.24
N GLU A 50 -15.43 4.32 -30.00
CA GLU A 50 -15.24 4.95 -28.69
C GLU A 50 -16.48 5.73 -28.21
N SER A 51 -17.35 6.21 -29.11
CA SER A 51 -18.59 6.91 -28.73
C SER A 51 -19.58 6.00 -27.99
N MET A 52 -19.40 4.68 -28.12
CA MET A 52 -20.20 3.66 -27.43
C MET A 52 -19.66 3.30 -26.03
N ALA A 53 -18.55 3.91 -25.58
CA ALA A 53 -17.87 3.55 -24.34
C ALA A 53 -18.81 3.50 -23.14
N ALA A 54 -19.61 4.54 -22.90
CA ALA A 54 -20.53 4.61 -21.77
C ALA A 54 -21.52 3.43 -21.72
N ALA A 55 -22.18 3.14 -22.85
CA ALA A 55 -23.14 2.04 -22.95
C ALA A 55 -22.46 0.66 -22.83
N ALA A 56 -21.27 0.51 -23.40
CA ALA A 56 -20.50 -0.72 -23.35
C ALA A 56 -20.01 -1.03 -21.92
N VAL A 57 -19.48 -0.04 -21.19
CA VAL A 57 -19.05 -0.16 -19.80
C VAL A 57 -20.19 -0.68 -18.92
N GLY A 58 -21.36 -0.04 -18.99
CA GLY A 58 -22.53 -0.45 -18.21
C GLY A 58 -22.96 -1.89 -18.52
N ARG A 59 -23.05 -2.26 -19.80
CA ARG A 59 -23.42 -3.63 -20.21
C ARG A 59 -22.41 -4.68 -19.72
N MET A 60 -21.12 -4.39 -19.82
CA MET A 60 -20.08 -5.30 -19.35
C MET A 60 -20.12 -5.49 -17.84
N LEU A 61 -20.22 -4.40 -17.06
CA LEU A 61 -20.34 -4.49 -15.61
C LEU A 61 -21.58 -5.28 -15.19
N ARG A 62 -22.75 -4.94 -15.76
CA ARG A 62 -24.00 -5.68 -15.49
C ARG A 62 -23.83 -7.18 -15.72
N GLY A 63 -23.30 -7.57 -16.88
CA GLY A 63 -23.14 -8.98 -17.23
C GLY A 63 -22.17 -9.71 -16.31
N VAL A 64 -21.03 -9.10 -16.00
CA VAL A 64 -20.04 -9.65 -15.07
C VAL A 64 -20.63 -9.86 -13.67
N LEU A 65 -21.36 -8.86 -13.16
CA LEU A 65 -22.01 -8.90 -11.84
C LEU A 65 -23.03 -10.02 -11.75
N VAL A 66 -23.94 -10.12 -12.73
CA VAL A 66 -24.96 -11.18 -12.76
C VAL A 66 -24.31 -12.55 -12.86
N ILE A 67 -23.30 -12.73 -13.72
CA ILE A 67 -22.57 -14.01 -13.84
C ILE A 67 -21.92 -14.40 -12.51
N GLN A 68 -21.28 -13.48 -11.79
CA GLN A 68 -20.64 -13.78 -10.51
C GLN A 68 -21.66 -14.12 -9.42
N TRP A 69 -22.72 -13.35 -9.31
CA TRP A 69 -23.77 -13.63 -8.34
C TRP A 69 -24.49 -14.96 -8.58
N MET A 70 -24.71 -15.34 -9.85
CA MET A 70 -25.22 -16.67 -10.18
C MET A 70 -24.27 -17.80 -9.74
N ARG A 71 -22.95 -17.58 -9.85
CA ARG A 71 -21.93 -18.55 -9.39
C ARG A 71 -21.88 -18.66 -7.86
N GLU A 72 -22.02 -17.54 -7.14
CA GLU A 72 -22.00 -17.51 -5.67
C GLU A 72 -23.26 -18.11 -5.04
N ARG A 73 -24.29 -18.42 -5.84
CA ARG A 73 -25.55 -19.03 -5.41
C ARG A 73 -26.28 -18.26 -4.30
N ARG A 74 -25.96 -16.97 -4.09
CA ARG A 74 -26.61 -16.08 -3.10
C ARG A 74 -27.87 -15.46 -3.74
N PRO A 75 -29.08 -16.01 -3.50
CA PRO A 75 -30.21 -15.71 -4.37
C PRO A 75 -31.04 -14.50 -3.92
N HIS A 76 -30.69 -13.80 -2.82
CA HIS A 76 -31.69 -12.95 -2.15
C HIS A 76 -31.28 -11.54 -1.71
N ARG A 77 -30.03 -11.08 -1.87
CA ARG A 77 -29.67 -9.67 -1.69
C ARG A 77 -28.40 -9.34 -2.48
N PRO A 78 -28.25 -8.11 -3.01
CA PRO A 78 -26.92 -7.62 -3.36
C PRO A 78 -26.01 -7.80 -2.14
N GLY A 79 -24.90 -8.51 -2.32
CA GLY A 79 -23.93 -8.71 -1.25
C GLY A 79 -23.42 -7.35 -0.74
N PRO A 80 -22.89 -7.27 0.50
CA PRO A 80 -22.38 -6.02 1.08
C PRO A 80 -21.42 -5.29 0.12
N TYR A 81 -20.64 -6.03 -0.66
CA TYR A 81 -19.72 -5.46 -1.65
C TYR A 81 -20.39 -4.66 -2.77
N ALA A 82 -21.57 -5.08 -3.25
CA ALA A 82 -22.25 -4.37 -4.34
C ALA A 82 -23.01 -3.13 -3.84
N VAL A 83 -23.50 -3.17 -2.60
CA VAL A 83 -24.07 -2.01 -1.93
C VAL A 83 -22.99 -0.93 -1.77
N GLU A 84 -21.82 -1.31 -1.28
CA GLU A 84 -20.69 -0.38 -1.11
C GLU A 84 -20.12 0.10 -2.46
N LEU A 85 -20.01 -0.76 -3.47
CA LEU A 85 -19.62 -0.36 -4.82
C LEU A 85 -20.58 0.66 -5.44
N ARG A 86 -21.91 0.45 -5.27
CA ARG A 86 -22.93 1.42 -5.71
C ARG A 86 -22.75 2.75 -4.97
N ARG A 87 -22.60 2.71 -3.65
CA ARG A 87 -22.43 3.88 -2.78
C ARG A 87 -21.25 4.74 -3.23
N ARG A 88 -20.09 4.12 -3.45
CA ARG A 88 -18.87 4.79 -3.94
C ARG A 88 -19.06 5.41 -5.32
N LEU A 89 -19.65 4.67 -6.27
CA LEU A 89 -19.91 5.19 -7.61
C LEU A 89 -20.92 6.35 -7.63
N ALA A 90 -21.86 6.36 -6.68
CA ALA A 90 -22.85 7.43 -6.53
C ALA A 90 -22.30 8.70 -5.85
N GLY A 91 -21.09 8.64 -5.26
CA GLY A 91 -20.46 9.78 -4.59
C GLY A 91 -20.91 10.00 -3.14
N ASP A 92 -21.48 8.99 -2.48
CA ASP A 92 -21.86 9.08 -1.07
C ASP A 92 -20.59 8.97 -0.19
N ALA A 93 -20.16 10.09 0.41
CA ALA A 93 -18.95 10.16 1.22
C ALA A 93 -18.97 9.24 2.45
N VAL A 94 -17.80 8.68 2.79
CA VAL A 94 -17.52 8.03 4.07
C VAL A 94 -16.96 9.09 5.01
N GLU A 95 -17.79 9.59 5.93
CA GLU A 95 -17.28 10.26 7.12
C GLU A 95 -16.71 9.16 8.04
N ALA A 96 -15.39 9.05 8.06
CA ALA A 96 -14.69 8.33 9.11
C ALA A 96 -14.63 9.24 10.34
N ASP A 97 -15.32 8.82 11.39
CA ASP A 97 -15.47 9.52 12.65
C ASP A 97 -14.18 9.33 13.50
N ASP A 98 -13.15 10.12 13.22
CA ASP A 98 -11.85 10.12 13.95
C ASP A 98 -11.80 11.21 15.05
N ALA A 99 -12.93 11.49 15.71
CA ALA A 99 -13.07 12.59 16.67
C ALA A 99 -13.04 12.16 18.16
N ALA A 100 -12.15 11.24 18.56
CA ALA A 100 -12.16 10.68 19.93
C ALA A 100 -10.86 10.81 20.76
N TYR A 101 -9.88 11.63 20.37
CA TYR A 101 -8.67 11.84 21.20
C TYR A 101 -8.18 13.30 21.17
N ALA A 102 -8.92 14.20 21.82
CA ALA A 102 -8.41 15.53 22.14
C ALA A 102 -9.20 16.09 23.33
N ASP A 103 -8.77 15.80 24.56
CA ASP A 103 -8.97 16.66 25.74
C ASP A 103 -8.31 16.02 26.98
N GLU A 104 -6.98 16.17 27.10
CA GLU A 104 -6.29 16.16 28.40
C GLU A 104 -5.41 17.43 28.46
N GLU A 105 -5.74 18.35 29.37
CA GLU A 105 -5.00 19.61 29.58
C GLU A 105 -3.53 19.34 29.99
N ALA A 106 -2.59 19.90 29.23
CA ALA A 106 -1.17 19.87 29.55
C ALA A 106 -0.88 20.83 30.73
N GLY A 107 -0.66 20.30 31.94
CA GLY A 107 -0.31 21.18 33.07
C GLY A 107 0.26 20.54 34.34
N SER A 108 -0.20 19.37 34.77
CA SER A 108 0.36 18.71 35.96
C SER A 108 0.33 17.20 35.84
N ILE A 109 1.45 16.62 35.42
CA ILE A 109 1.64 15.17 35.52
C ILE A 109 1.96 14.87 36.99
N ASP A 110 1.11 14.07 37.63
CA ASP A 110 1.30 13.63 39.01
C ASP A 110 2.59 12.79 39.13
N PRO A 111 3.57 13.18 39.98
CA PRO A 111 4.76 12.37 40.25
C PRO A 111 4.46 10.99 40.86
N GLY A 112 3.26 10.78 41.40
CA GLY A 112 2.77 9.49 41.87
C GLY A 112 2.26 8.55 40.77
N ASP A 113 2.14 9.03 39.52
CA ASP A 113 1.71 8.21 38.38
C ASP A 113 2.76 7.12 38.07
N PRO A 114 2.40 5.83 38.03
CA PRO A 114 3.34 4.77 37.64
C PRO A 114 3.92 4.95 36.23
N PHE A 115 3.25 5.72 35.36
CA PHE A 115 3.69 6.04 34.00
C PHE A 115 4.26 7.46 33.88
N PHE A 116 4.62 8.10 35.00
CA PHE A 116 5.16 9.46 35.05
C PHE A 116 6.29 9.70 34.03
N ALA A 117 7.23 8.76 33.88
CA ALA A 117 8.33 8.88 32.91
C ALA A 117 7.85 8.91 31.44
N TRP A 118 6.79 8.18 31.12
CA TRP A 118 6.17 8.17 29.78
C TRP A 118 5.34 9.42 29.53
N ARG A 119 4.55 9.87 30.52
CA ARG A 119 3.81 11.13 30.43
C ARG A 119 4.73 12.33 30.25
N LEU A 120 5.93 12.32 30.85
CA LEU A 120 6.95 13.35 30.57
C LEU A 120 7.44 13.34 29.11
N SER A 121 7.40 12.18 28.44
CA SER A 121 7.73 12.09 27.03
C SER A 121 6.67 12.74 26.15
N GLU A 122 5.38 12.55 26.49
CA GLU A 122 4.25 13.24 25.84
C GLU A 122 4.31 14.75 26.07
N LEU A 123 4.65 15.16 27.29
CA LEU A 123 4.83 16.59 27.60
C LEU A 123 5.99 17.19 26.81
N ALA A 124 7.11 16.48 26.64
CA ALA A 124 8.24 16.98 25.85
C ALA A 124 7.85 17.22 24.39
N GLU A 125 7.03 16.34 23.81
CA GLU A 125 6.49 16.46 22.47
C GLU A 125 5.58 17.70 22.33
N ALA A 126 4.69 17.92 23.29
CA ALA A 126 3.79 19.07 23.33
C ALA A 126 4.49 20.39 23.73
N SER A 127 5.70 20.32 24.31
CA SER A 127 6.41 21.50 24.80
C SER A 127 7.04 22.33 23.69
N ALA A 128 7.06 23.65 23.87
CA ALA A 128 7.82 24.58 23.03
C ALA A 128 9.33 24.29 23.09
N PRO A 129 10.12 24.58 22.03
CA PRO A 129 11.55 24.27 21.95
C PRO A 129 12.37 24.76 23.15
N GLU A 130 12.07 25.95 23.68
CA GLU A 130 12.80 26.59 24.77
C GLU A 130 12.65 25.85 26.11
N GLY A 131 11.51 25.20 26.34
CA GLY A 131 11.21 24.43 27.56
C GLY A 131 11.48 22.94 27.44
N ARG A 132 11.57 22.42 26.21
CA ARG A 132 11.66 20.98 25.93
C ARG A 132 12.88 20.32 26.56
N ALA A 133 14.05 20.97 26.52
CA ALA A 133 15.29 20.42 27.06
C ALA A 133 15.18 20.06 28.55
N ALA A 134 14.55 20.91 29.36
CA ALA A 134 14.35 20.66 30.79
C ALA A 134 13.36 19.50 31.04
N VAL A 135 12.35 19.34 30.18
CA VAL A 135 11.42 18.20 30.26
C VAL A 135 12.13 16.89 29.91
N VAL A 136 12.98 16.90 28.88
CA VAL A 136 13.82 15.76 28.50
C VAL A 136 14.73 15.35 29.65
N ASP A 137 15.40 16.31 30.31
CA ASP A 137 16.23 16.02 31.49
C ASP A 137 15.44 15.35 32.61
N ARG A 138 14.27 15.89 32.93
CA ARG A 138 13.38 15.30 33.94
C ARG A 138 12.94 13.89 33.57
N ALA A 139 12.64 13.64 32.30
CA ALA A 139 12.27 12.31 31.82
C ALA A 139 13.44 11.33 31.94
N ILE A 140 14.68 11.76 31.63
CA ILE A 140 15.88 10.95 31.82
C ILE A 140 16.05 10.54 33.27
N GLU A 141 15.90 11.48 34.22
CA GLU A 141 15.98 11.17 35.64
C GLU A 141 14.84 10.25 36.11
N ALA A 142 13.62 10.46 35.60
CA ALA A 142 12.47 9.61 35.91
C ALA A 142 12.69 8.16 35.43
N PHE A 143 13.16 7.97 34.20
CA PHE A 143 13.54 6.65 33.68
C PHE A 143 14.73 6.05 34.45
N ALA A 144 15.70 6.87 34.86
CA ALA A 144 16.85 6.42 35.65
C ALA A 144 16.44 5.89 37.04
N ALA A 145 15.42 6.51 37.65
CA ALA A 145 14.87 6.11 38.95
C ALA A 145 14.17 4.75 38.89
N ILE A 146 13.47 4.46 37.79
CA ILE A 146 12.78 3.18 37.58
C ILE A 146 13.63 2.14 36.85
N ALA A 147 14.89 2.42 36.51
CA ALA A 147 15.70 1.59 35.60
C ALA A 147 15.79 0.10 35.99
N LEU A 148 15.71 -0.24 37.28
CA LEU A 148 15.76 -1.62 37.78
C LEU A 148 14.39 -2.19 38.17
N ALA A 149 13.31 -1.44 37.92
CA ALA A 149 11.92 -1.79 38.19
C ALA A 149 11.12 -1.71 36.88
N PRO A 150 11.09 -2.79 36.07
CA PRO A 150 10.41 -2.79 34.79
C PRO A 150 8.92 -2.44 34.94
N ILE A 151 8.46 -1.55 34.08
CA ILE A 151 7.06 -1.15 33.97
C ILE A 151 6.65 -1.37 32.52
N ASP A 152 5.54 -2.08 32.29
CA ASP A 152 5.01 -2.34 30.96
C ASP A 152 3.79 -1.45 30.70
N PRO A 153 3.94 -0.31 30.00
CA PRO A 153 2.82 0.54 29.58
C PRO A 153 1.96 -0.06 28.45
N GLY A 154 2.24 -1.28 27.97
CA GLY A 154 1.53 -1.90 26.86
C GLY A 154 2.10 -1.48 25.51
N ASN A 155 1.32 -0.77 24.68
CA ASN A 155 1.64 -0.49 23.27
C ASN A 155 2.59 0.71 23.06
N ASP A 156 3.49 0.97 24.01
CA ASP A 156 4.45 2.07 23.92
C ASP A 156 5.76 1.61 23.23
N PRO A 157 6.37 2.46 22.38
CA PRO A 157 7.65 2.15 21.71
C PRO A 157 8.83 1.94 22.68
N GLY A 158 8.68 2.24 23.97
CA GLY A 158 9.65 1.99 25.02
C GLY A 158 10.33 3.26 25.53
N PRO A 159 11.15 3.14 26.60
CA PRO A 159 11.83 4.28 27.20
C PRO A 159 12.59 5.13 26.18
N PHE A 160 12.51 6.45 26.30
CA PHE A 160 13.23 7.42 25.44
C PHE A 160 12.88 7.45 23.95
N ALA A 161 12.11 6.49 23.41
CA ALA A 161 11.88 6.40 21.97
C ALA A 161 11.30 7.70 21.38
N ARG A 162 10.26 8.24 22.03
CA ARG A 162 9.66 9.54 21.66
C ARG A 162 10.61 10.72 21.89
N LEU A 163 11.48 10.65 22.89
CA LEU A 163 12.36 11.75 23.31
C LEU A 163 13.62 11.89 22.44
N ALA A 164 14.11 10.79 21.88
CA ALA A 164 15.40 10.72 21.18
C ALA A 164 15.60 11.83 20.12
N PRO A 165 14.61 12.19 19.27
CA PRO A 165 14.79 13.24 18.27
C PRO A 165 15.19 14.61 18.82
N TRP A 166 14.85 14.90 20.08
CA TRP A 166 15.09 16.20 20.72
C TRP A 166 16.30 16.23 21.64
N MET A 167 16.95 15.08 21.88
CA MET A 167 18.12 15.02 22.75
C MET A 167 19.33 15.66 22.07
N ASP A 168 20.08 16.44 22.84
CA ASP A 168 21.47 16.78 22.53
C ASP A 168 22.42 15.61 22.85
N GLU A 169 23.71 15.75 22.54
CA GLU A 169 24.68 14.68 22.77
C GLU A 169 24.83 14.32 24.25
N ALA A 170 24.72 15.27 25.17
CA ALA A 170 24.91 15.03 26.61
C ALA A 170 23.71 14.30 27.22
N GLN A 171 22.49 14.70 26.85
CA GLN A 171 21.24 14.02 27.18
C GLN A 171 21.22 12.61 26.61
N LEU A 172 21.64 12.45 25.36
CA LEU A 172 21.67 11.17 24.68
C LEU A 172 22.63 10.18 25.36
N ARG A 173 23.84 10.61 25.71
CA ARG A 173 24.81 9.78 26.45
C ARG A 173 24.26 9.33 27.81
N ARG A 174 23.56 10.21 28.53
CA ARG A 174 22.88 9.84 29.79
C ARG A 174 21.77 8.81 29.55
N ALA A 175 20.91 9.03 28.56
CA ALA A 175 19.84 8.09 28.22
C ALA A 175 20.36 6.71 27.81
N ILE A 176 21.46 6.65 27.04
CA ILE A 176 22.14 5.40 26.69
C ILE A 176 22.63 4.69 27.96
N ALA A 177 23.31 5.40 28.86
CA ALA A 177 23.78 4.81 30.13
C ALA A 177 22.63 4.29 31.01
N VAL A 178 21.48 4.98 31.01
CA VAL A 178 20.26 4.48 31.67
C VAL A 178 19.76 3.21 30.99
N SER A 179 19.71 3.16 29.65
CA SER A 179 19.30 1.98 28.89
C SER A 179 20.22 0.76 29.10
N GLU A 180 21.50 0.99 29.36
CA GLU A 180 22.48 -0.07 29.70
C GLU A 180 22.17 -0.66 31.07
N ARG A 181 21.86 0.19 32.06
CA ARG A 181 21.39 -0.25 33.38
C ARG A 181 20.06 -1.00 33.29
N MET A 182 19.13 -0.53 32.47
CA MET A 182 17.83 -1.18 32.28
C MET A 182 17.98 -2.60 31.73
N ALA A 183 18.97 -2.88 30.88
CA ALA A 183 19.16 -4.21 30.32
C ALA A 183 19.55 -5.29 31.34
N THR A 184 19.86 -4.92 32.59
CA THR A 184 20.03 -5.91 33.67
C THR A 184 18.70 -6.37 34.28
N ALA A 185 17.58 -5.82 33.83
CA ALA A 185 16.22 -6.15 34.28
C ALA A 185 15.31 -6.53 33.09
N ASP A 186 14.19 -7.21 33.36
CA ASP A 186 13.26 -7.68 32.32
C ASP A 186 12.31 -6.56 31.84
N TRP A 187 12.85 -5.66 31.02
CA TRP A 187 12.09 -4.65 30.28
C TRP A 187 11.45 -5.21 29.00
N ARG A 188 11.33 -6.54 28.89
CA ARG A 188 10.78 -7.27 27.73
C ARG A 188 11.39 -6.75 26.41
N HIS A 189 10.56 -6.54 25.40
CA HIS A 189 10.98 -6.15 24.04
C HIS A 189 11.22 -4.64 23.87
N GLN A 190 10.89 -3.81 24.87
CA GLN A 190 10.87 -2.34 24.75
C GLN A 190 12.26 -1.73 24.60
N LEU A 191 13.30 -2.36 25.18
CA LEU A 191 14.66 -1.82 25.12
C LEU A 191 15.27 -1.86 23.72
N SER A 192 14.85 -2.78 22.84
CA SER A 192 15.39 -2.85 21.49
C SER A 192 15.02 -1.60 20.69
N HIS A 193 13.75 -1.17 20.77
CA HIS A 193 13.27 0.00 20.04
C HIS A 193 13.79 1.31 20.66
N ALA A 194 13.78 1.41 22.00
CA ALA A 194 14.44 2.50 22.73
C ALA A 194 15.90 2.72 22.26
N ARG A 195 16.69 1.64 22.22
CA ARG A 195 18.09 1.69 21.78
C ARG A 195 18.24 2.06 20.32
N ALA A 196 17.38 1.54 19.44
CA ALA A 196 17.35 1.96 18.04
C ALA A 196 17.19 3.48 17.91
N CYS A 197 16.18 4.08 18.54
CA CYS A 197 15.96 5.52 18.51
C CYS A 197 17.17 6.31 19.04
N LEU A 198 17.76 5.88 20.15
CA LEU A 198 18.94 6.52 20.73
C LEU A 198 20.17 6.44 19.81
N PHE A 199 20.45 5.28 19.22
CA PHE A 199 21.63 5.09 18.37
C PHE A 199 21.47 5.77 17.00
N VAL A 200 20.26 5.77 16.44
CA VAL A 200 19.95 6.56 15.23
C VAL A 200 20.16 8.05 15.51
N ARG A 201 19.67 8.57 16.63
CA ARG A 201 19.91 9.96 17.01
C ARG A 201 21.41 10.25 17.15
N LEU A 202 22.18 9.33 17.71
CA LEU A 202 23.63 9.47 17.84
C LEU A 202 24.29 9.63 16.46
N ALA A 203 23.88 8.81 15.48
CA ALA A 203 24.32 8.94 14.10
C ALA A 203 23.89 10.29 13.48
N ALA A 204 22.65 10.74 13.72
CA ALA A 204 22.15 12.05 13.27
C ALA A 204 22.96 13.24 13.82
N LEU A 205 23.58 13.09 15.00
CA LEU A 205 24.50 14.06 15.61
C LEU A 205 25.94 13.94 15.09
N GLY A 206 26.18 13.14 14.05
CA GLY A 206 27.49 12.95 13.42
C GLY A 206 28.40 11.94 14.14
N ARG A 207 27.86 11.07 14.99
CA ARG A 207 28.61 10.01 15.70
C ARG A 207 28.31 8.62 15.10
N VAL A 208 28.37 8.51 13.77
CA VAL A 208 27.93 7.32 13.03
C VAL A 208 28.73 6.06 13.41
N ASP A 209 30.06 6.14 13.46
CA ASP A 209 30.91 5.00 13.85
C ASP A 209 30.67 4.53 15.30
N GLU A 210 30.23 5.42 16.18
CA GLU A 210 29.83 5.07 17.56
C GLU A 210 28.49 4.33 17.55
N ALA A 211 27.50 4.86 16.82
CA ALA A 211 26.18 4.24 16.67
C ALA A 211 26.25 2.83 16.07
N GLU A 212 27.07 2.61 15.03
CA GLU A 212 27.24 1.29 14.42
C GLU A 212 27.84 0.26 15.39
N ARG A 213 28.81 0.67 16.21
CA ARG A 213 29.39 -0.22 17.24
C ARG A 213 28.39 -0.62 18.31
N LEU A 214 27.34 0.17 18.52
CA LEU A 214 26.29 -0.09 19.50
C LEU A 214 25.15 -0.98 18.96
N LEU A 215 25.01 -1.14 17.64
CA LEU A 215 23.98 -1.97 17.01
C LEU A 215 23.83 -3.39 17.61
N PRO A 216 24.91 -4.13 17.95
CA PRO A 216 24.78 -5.45 18.57
C PRO A 216 24.02 -5.46 19.90
N ALA A 217 23.87 -4.32 20.57
CA ALA A 217 23.10 -4.19 21.81
C ALA A 217 21.57 -4.19 21.59
N ILE A 218 21.10 -4.07 20.34
CA ILE A 218 19.69 -4.22 19.98
C ILE A 218 19.41 -5.72 19.80
N ALA A 219 18.63 -6.31 20.71
CA ALA A 219 18.39 -7.75 20.73
C ALA A 219 17.47 -8.20 19.58
N ASP A 220 16.40 -7.42 19.32
CA ASP A 220 15.46 -7.68 18.25
C ASP A 220 16.12 -7.45 16.87
N ALA A 221 16.16 -8.49 16.04
CA ALA A 221 16.81 -8.44 14.74
C ALA A 221 16.11 -7.50 13.74
N VAL A 222 14.77 -7.44 13.77
CA VAL A 222 13.96 -6.60 12.88
C VAL A 222 14.22 -5.13 13.21
N VAL A 223 14.18 -4.78 14.50
CA VAL A 223 14.47 -3.42 14.98
C VAL A 223 15.93 -3.05 14.72
N ARG A 224 16.86 -3.99 14.91
CA ARG A 224 18.29 -3.77 14.63
C ARG A 224 18.56 -3.51 13.14
N ALA A 225 17.91 -4.24 12.24
CA ALA A 225 18.07 -4.05 10.81
C ALA A 225 17.55 -2.67 10.35
N ASP A 226 16.40 -2.25 10.87
CA ASP A 226 15.84 -0.91 10.62
C ASP A 226 16.77 0.21 11.13
N ALA A 227 17.24 0.11 12.38
CA ALA A 227 18.20 1.05 12.96
C ALA A 227 19.51 1.11 12.17
N HIS A 228 20.01 -0.04 11.70
CA HIS A 228 21.20 -0.09 10.86
C HIS A 228 20.97 0.63 9.52
N GLY A 229 19.76 0.50 8.93
CA GLY A 229 19.33 1.27 7.75
C GLY A 229 19.47 2.77 7.96
N GLN A 230 18.87 3.27 9.03
CA GLN A 230 18.89 4.69 9.36
C GLN A 230 20.32 5.21 9.67
N ILE A 231 21.10 4.47 10.46
CA ILE A 231 22.49 4.82 10.78
C ILE A 231 23.36 4.85 9.51
N PHE A 232 23.22 3.85 8.64
CA PHE A 232 23.90 3.81 7.36
C PHE A 232 23.46 4.97 6.45
N GLY A 233 22.16 5.33 6.47
CA GLY A 233 21.65 6.51 5.77
C GLY A 233 22.34 7.80 6.22
N HIS A 234 22.55 7.99 7.53
CA HIS A 234 23.30 9.14 8.04
C HIS A 234 24.76 9.13 7.59
N ARG A 235 25.41 7.95 7.54
CA ARG A 235 26.76 7.81 6.98
C ARG A 235 26.82 8.31 5.54
N VAL A 236 25.87 7.86 4.71
CA VAL A 236 25.77 8.27 3.30
C VAL A 236 25.50 9.77 3.17
N ALA A 237 24.60 10.33 4.00
CA ALA A 237 24.28 11.75 3.99
C ALA A 237 25.48 12.65 4.34
N LEU A 238 26.43 12.15 5.13
CA LEU A 238 27.70 12.83 5.42
C LEU A 238 28.72 12.80 4.26
N GLY A 239 28.38 12.16 3.13
CA GLY A 239 29.23 12.09 1.94
C GLY A 239 30.32 11.02 2.02
N GLU A 240 30.26 10.12 2.99
CA GLU A 240 31.19 9.00 3.07
C GLU A 240 30.98 8.02 1.92
N ALA A 241 32.07 7.40 1.46
CA ALA A 241 32.03 6.42 0.39
C ALA A 241 31.14 5.23 0.79
N TRP A 242 30.19 4.88 -0.06
CA TRP A 242 29.24 3.81 0.21
C TRP A 242 29.75 2.48 -0.37
N SER A 243 29.55 1.42 0.38
CA SER A 243 29.42 0.05 -0.11
C SER A 243 28.38 -0.62 0.77
N LEU A 244 27.45 -1.37 0.21
CA LEU A 244 26.50 -2.13 1.02
C LEU A 244 27.30 -2.95 2.07
N PRO A 245 27.07 -2.73 3.37
CA PRO A 245 27.72 -3.51 4.42
C PRO A 245 27.64 -5.01 4.13
N ALA A 246 28.79 -5.68 4.08
CA ALA A 246 28.83 -7.12 4.13
C ALA A 246 28.55 -7.53 5.59
N GLY A 247 27.54 -8.35 5.86
CA GLY A 247 27.32 -8.81 7.22
C GLY A 247 25.97 -9.46 7.50
N ASP A 248 25.88 -10.01 8.71
CA ASP A 248 24.77 -10.83 9.20
C ASP A 248 23.49 -10.02 9.49
N THR A 249 23.58 -8.69 9.53
CA THR A 249 22.50 -7.78 9.95
C THR A 249 21.32 -7.73 8.97
N TRP A 250 21.52 -8.20 7.74
CA TRP A 250 20.48 -8.51 6.74
C TRP A 250 20.75 -9.86 6.06
N SER A 251 21.20 -10.83 6.86
CA SER A 251 21.52 -12.18 6.39
C SER A 251 20.34 -12.89 5.73
N ASP A 252 19.11 -12.53 6.10
CA ASP A 252 17.89 -12.94 5.41
C ASP A 252 17.17 -11.77 4.71
N ASP A 253 16.22 -12.13 3.86
CA ASP A 253 15.49 -11.21 3.00
C ASP A 253 14.54 -10.27 3.75
N SER A 254 14.01 -10.71 4.91
CA SER A 254 13.10 -9.90 5.71
C SER A 254 13.83 -8.77 6.43
N LEU A 255 15.05 -9.04 6.90
CA LEU A 255 15.93 -8.05 7.48
C LEU A 255 16.47 -7.07 6.44
N PHE A 256 16.70 -7.52 5.20
CA PHE A 256 17.06 -6.61 4.11
C PHE A 256 15.95 -5.60 3.80
N LEU A 257 14.68 -6.03 3.78
CA LEU A 257 13.55 -5.11 3.61
C LEU A 257 13.54 -4.04 4.71
N ARG A 258 13.73 -4.44 5.97
CA ARG A 258 13.77 -3.51 7.11
C ARG A 258 14.94 -2.54 7.01
N PHE A 259 16.10 -3.02 6.59
CA PHE A 259 17.24 -2.15 6.32
C PHE A 259 16.93 -1.10 5.26
N ILE A 260 16.32 -1.48 4.12
CA ILE A 260 15.96 -0.50 3.09
C ILE A 260 14.99 0.55 3.65
N VAL A 261 13.96 0.13 4.39
CA VAL A 261 12.98 1.06 4.98
C VAL A 261 13.67 2.11 5.85
N GLY A 262 14.55 1.68 6.77
CA GLY A 262 15.32 2.62 7.59
C GLY A 262 16.25 3.51 6.76
N LEU A 263 16.89 2.97 5.72
CA LEU A 263 17.77 3.73 4.83
C LEU A 263 17.02 4.82 4.06
N THR A 264 15.84 4.51 3.51
CA THR A 264 15.07 5.47 2.73
C THR A 264 14.46 6.57 3.59
N GLN A 265 14.11 6.30 4.85
CA GLN A 265 13.62 7.31 5.80
C GLN A 265 14.63 8.45 6.05
N VAL A 266 15.94 8.14 6.04
CA VAL A 266 16.99 9.16 6.24
C VAL A 266 17.33 9.88 4.94
N LEU A 267 17.27 9.17 3.81
CA LEU A 267 17.62 9.68 2.48
C LEU A 267 16.39 10.07 1.65
N GLU A 268 15.30 10.49 2.30
CA GLU A 268 14.08 10.88 1.60
C GLU A 268 14.23 12.30 0.99
N PRO A 269 13.74 12.53 -0.25
CA PRO A 269 13.69 13.87 -0.84
C PRO A 269 12.86 14.85 0.02
N PRO A 270 13.16 16.17 -0.01
CA PRO A 270 14.03 16.85 -0.97
C PRO A 270 15.50 17.01 -0.52
N GLY A 271 15.90 16.48 0.65
CA GLY A 271 17.18 16.83 1.28
C GLY A 271 18.41 16.09 0.72
N HIS A 272 18.29 14.80 0.42
CA HIS A 272 19.43 13.94 0.08
C HIS A 272 19.03 12.89 -0.96
N LEU A 273 19.13 13.21 -2.25
CA LEU A 273 19.00 12.17 -3.29
C LEU A 273 20.20 11.22 -3.17
N PRO A 274 19.97 9.89 -3.10
CA PRO A 274 21.06 8.94 -3.06
C PRO A 274 21.88 9.00 -4.35
N SER A 275 23.15 8.61 -4.28
CA SER A 275 23.94 8.45 -5.49
C SER A 275 23.35 7.34 -6.37
N GLU A 276 23.49 7.46 -7.69
CA GLU A 276 23.08 6.40 -8.63
C GLU A 276 23.73 5.05 -8.28
N ALA A 277 24.95 5.10 -7.77
CA ALA A 277 25.71 3.93 -7.41
C ALA A 277 25.08 3.22 -6.19
N LEU A 278 24.66 3.96 -5.15
CA LEU A 278 23.90 3.40 -4.02
C LEU A 278 22.59 2.78 -4.49
N LEU A 279 21.85 3.50 -5.34
CA LEU A 279 20.62 3.00 -5.94
C LEU A 279 20.85 1.65 -6.64
N ARG A 280 21.88 1.56 -7.49
CA ARG A 280 22.23 0.31 -8.19
C ARG A 280 22.52 -0.82 -7.21
N GLY A 281 23.27 -0.54 -6.12
CA GLY A 281 23.54 -1.53 -5.07
C GLY A 281 22.25 -2.04 -4.42
N CYS A 282 21.35 -1.14 -4.00
CA CYS A 282 20.08 -1.48 -3.40
C CYS A 282 19.18 -2.29 -4.35
N LEU A 283 19.07 -1.86 -5.61
CA LEU A 283 18.31 -2.58 -6.64
C LEU A 283 18.88 -3.97 -6.90
N ASP A 284 20.20 -4.10 -7.06
CA ASP A 284 20.86 -5.39 -7.30
C ASP A 284 20.65 -6.35 -6.12
N ARG A 285 20.64 -5.86 -4.87
CA ARG A 285 20.35 -6.70 -3.70
C ARG A 285 18.86 -7.04 -3.57
N ALA A 286 17.95 -6.10 -3.84
CA ALA A 286 16.51 -6.36 -3.89
C ALA A 286 16.19 -7.43 -4.93
N CYS A 287 16.81 -7.36 -6.11
CA CYS A 287 16.72 -8.37 -7.15
C CYS A 287 17.23 -9.76 -6.75
N ARG A 288 18.05 -9.88 -5.70
CA ARG A 288 18.56 -11.16 -5.15
C ARG A 288 17.70 -11.74 -4.03
N VAL A 289 16.70 -10.99 -3.54
CA VAL A 289 15.73 -11.50 -2.56
C VAL A 289 14.99 -12.68 -3.16
N GLY A 290 15.00 -13.82 -2.47
CA GLY A 290 14.41 -15.08 -2.95
C GLY A 290 12.89 -15.08 -2.87
N GLU A 291 12.36 -14.62 -1.74
CA GLU A 291 10.91 -14.52 -1.50
C GLU A 291 10.26 -13.44 -2.38
N VAL A 292 9.21 -13.79 -3.10
CA VAL A 292 8.62 -12.91 -4.12
C VAL A 292 8.00 -11.67 -3.48
N GLU A 293 7.29 -11.87 -2.36
CA GLU A 293 6.57 -10.85 -1.62
C GLU A 293 7.54 -9.82 -1.02
N LEU A 294 8.62 -10.29 -0.37
CA LEU A 294 9.65 -9.41 0.20
C LEU A 294 10.43 -8.67 -0.89
N ARG A 295 10.68 -9.33 -2.02
CA ARG A 295 11.33 -8.69 -3.17
C ARG A 295 10.50 -7.54 -3.71
N SER A 296 9.21 -7.77 -3.92
CA SER A 296 8.29 -6.75 -4.42
C SER A 296 8.16 -5.60 -3.42
N ALA A 297 8.04 -5.89 -2.11
CA ALA A 297 8.02 -4.86 -1.08
C ALA A 297 9.32 -4.02 -1.06
N ALA A 298 10.49 -4.65 -1.19
CA ALA A 298 11.76 -3.95 -1.20
C ALA A 298 11.89 -3.03 -2.42
N LEU A 299 11.50 -3.53 -3.60
CA LEU A 299 11.51 -2.73 -4.82
C LEU A 299 10.48 -1.58 -4.75
N GLN A 300 9.31 -1.82 -4.16
CA GLN A 300 8.26 -0.81 -3.98
C GLN A 300 8.76 0.35 -3.11
N VAL A 301 9.34 0.05 -1.95
CA VAL A 301 9.95 1.08 -1.06
C VAL A 301 11.00 1.90 -1.79
N LEU A 302 11.84 1.25 -2.62
CA LEU A 302 12.84 1.96 -3.41
C LEU A 302 12.21 2.87 -4.48
N VAL A 303 11.16 2.42 -5.19
CA VAL A 303 10.46 3.25 -6.18
C VAL A 303 9.80 4.45 -5.50
N ASP A 304 9.05 4.22 -4.41
CA ASP A 304 8.36 5.30 -3.71
C ASP A 304 9.32 6.39 -3.26
N SER A 305 10.42 6.01 -2.62
CA SER A 305 11.38 6.97 -2.06
C SER A 305 12.35 7.55 -3.10
N TRP A 306 12.79 6.75 -4.08
CA TRP A 306 13.97 7.08 -4.89
C TRP A 306 13.75 7.03 -6.41
N HIS A 307 12.52 6.90 -6.92
CA HIS A 307 12.24 6.91 -8.36
C HIS A 307 12.90 8.06 -9.13
N ALA A 308 13.12 9.21 -8.47
CA ALA A 308 13.75 10.38 -9.07
C ALA A 308 15.25 10.22 -9.34
N THR A 309 15.89 9.22 -8.71
CA THR A 309 17.32 8.95 -8.79
C THR A 309 17.64 8.03 -9.96
N GLY A 310 18.67 8.39 -10.73
CA GLY A 310 19.19 7.58 -11.83
C GLY A 310 18.27 7.55 -13.05
N PRO A 311 18.69 6.87 -14.13
CA PRO A 311 17.91 6.81 -15.35
C PRO A 311 16.73 5.86 -15.22
N VAL A 312 15.57 6.24 -15.76
CA VAL A 312 14.35 5.41 -15.77
C VAL A 312 14.54 4.04 -16.41
N ALA A 313 15.43 3.94 -17.41
CA ALA A 313 15.80 2.65 -18.03
C ALA A 313 16.44 1.66 -17.04
N LEU A 314 17.18 2.13 -16.03
CA LEU A 314 17.75 1.28 -14.98
C LEU A 314 16.64 0.64 -14.15
N TRP A 315 15.71 1.45 -13.65
CA TRP A 315 14.54 0.98 -12.89
C TRP A 315 13.74 -0.05 -13.69
N ALA A 316 13.37 0.29 -14.92
CA ALA A 316 12.61 -0.59 -15.79
C ALA A 316 13.33 -1.92 -16.09
N SER A 317 14.67 -1.92 -16.19
CA SER A 317 15.43 -3.18 -16.35
C SER A 317 15.33 -4.07 -15.11
N ARG A 318 15.45 -3.49 -13.91
CA ARG A 318 15.49 -4.24 -12.64
C ARG A 318 14.13 -4.78 -12.22
N VAL A 319 13.08 -3.99 -12.41
CA VAL A 319 11.70 -4.48 -12.22
C VAL A 319 11.46 -5.68 -13.14
N ARG A 320 11.81 -5.58 -14.44
CA ARG A 320 11.55 -6.68 -15.39
C ARG A 320 12.28 -7.98 -15.12
N GLU A 321 13.48 -7.92 -14.57
CA GLU A 321 14.30 -9.12 -14.37
C GLU A 321 13.76 -10.02 -13.25
N ARG A 322 12.98 -9.50 -12.30
CA ARG A 322 12.76 -10.19 -11.02
C ARG A 322 11.35 -10.16 -10.44
N THR A 323 10.44 -9.31 -10.88
CA THR A 323 9.05 -9.34 -10.39
C THR A 323 8.19 -10.34 -11.18
N SER A 324 7.20 -10.93 -10.51
CA SER A 324 6.12 -11.67 -11.18
C SER A 324 5.17 -10.71 -11.89
N GLY A 325 4.30 -11.22 -12.78
CA GLY A 325 3.55 -10.38 -13.70
C GLY A 325 2.78 -9.24 -13.03
N ARG A 326 2.17 -9.50 -11.86
CA ARG A 326 1.40 -8.53 -11.09
C ARG A 326 2.26 -7.38 -10.61
N GLU A 327 3.23 -7.71 -9.79
CA GLU A 327 4.09 -6.74 -9.13
C GLU A 327 4.93 -6.02 -10.18
N GLN A 328 5.27 -6.70 -11.27
CA GLN A 328 5.87 -6.08 -12.45
C GLN A 328 5.00 -4.99 -13.05
N ILE A 329 3.72 -5.27 -13.34
CA ILE A 329 2.79 -4.31 -13.93
C ILE A 329 2.58 -3.12 -12.98
N GLU A 330 2.29 -3.39 -11.70
CA GLU A 330 2.05 -2.36 -10.67
C GLU A 330 3.27 -1.41 -10.57
N MET A 331 4.47 -1.98 -10.43
CA MET A 331 5.69 -1.20 -10.31
C MET A 331 6.05 -0.40 -11.57
N LEU A 332 5.82 -0.95 -12.77
CA LEU A 332 6.09 -0.23 -14.01
C LEU A 332 5.11 0.94 -14.21
N LEU A 333 3.82 0.75 -13.87
CA LEU A 333 2.82 1.82 -13.92
C LEU A 333 3.13 2.92 -12.90
N LEU A 334 3.47 2.54 -11.67
CA LEU A 334 3.88 3.49 -10.64
C LEU A 334 5.13 4.28 -11.06
N LEU A 335 6.17 3.61 -11.54
CA LEU A 335 7.38 4.28 -12.04
C LEU A 335 7.06 5.25 -13.18
N ALA A 336 6.20 4.84 -14.12
CA ALA A 336 5.80 5.69 -15.23
C ALA A 336 4.99 6.92 -14.76
N ALA A 337 4.11 6.75 -13.77
CA ALA A 337 3.35 7.83 -13.15
C ALA A 337 4.27 8.85 -12.46
N GLN A 338 5.19 8.36 -11.61
CA GLN A 338 6.14 9.20 -10.87
C GLN A 338 7.13 9.92 -11.79
N ARG A 339 7.35 9.40 -13.01
CA ARG A 339 8.30 9.93 -13.99
C ARG A 339 7.60 10.46 -15.25
N ALA A 340 6.33 10.88 -15.13
CA ALA A 340 5.47 11.20 -16.27
C ALA A 340 6.05 12.23 -17.27
N MET A 341 6.91 13.14 -16.79
CA MET A 341 7.54 14.17 -17.61
C MET A 341 8.72 13.66 -18.46
N GLU A 342 9.17 12.42 -18.25
CA GLU A 342 10.31 11.84 -18.96
C GLU A 342 9.90 11.18 -20.28
N PRO A 343 10.72 11.29 -21.35
CA PRO A 343 10.40 10.69 -22.65
C PRO A 343 10.13 9.18 -22.59
N GLU A 344 10.86 8.47 -21.72
CA GLU A 344 10.79 7.02 -21.57
C GLU A 344 9.54 6.55 -20.80
N ALA A 345 8.90 7.41 -20.00
CA ALA A 345 7.79 7.02 -19.13
C ALA A 345 6.61 6.43 -19.90
N ARG A 346 6.27 7.02 -21.05
CA ARG A 346 5.22 6.48 -21.94
C ARG A 346 5.57 5.10 -22.48
N SER A 347 6.84 4.83 -22.80
CA SER A 347 7.26 3.51 -23.29
C SER A 347 7.14 2.44 -22.20
N ILE A 348 7.40 2.81 -20.95
CA ILE A 348 7.26 1.92 -19.79
C ILE A 348 5.80 1.66 -19.48
N ALA A 349 4.97 2.70 -19.45
CA ALA A 349 3.54 2.58 -19.21
C ALA A 349 2.91 1.65 -20.27
N ARG A 350 3.26 1.84 -21.54
CA ARG A 350 2.81 0.98 -22.63
C ARG A 350 3.23 -0.48 -22.45
N LEU A 351 4.47 -0.74 -22.04
CA LEU A 351 4.91 -2.10 -21.74
C LEU A 351 4.07 -2.74 -20.62
N ALA A 352 3.78 -1.98 -19.56
CA ALA A 352 2.95 -2.46 -18.47
C ALA A 352 1.51 -2.76 -18.93
N VAL A 353 0.92 -1.90 -19.77
CA VAL A 353 -0.40 -2.13 -20.38
C VAL A 353 -0.40 -3.37 -21.27
N GLU A 354 0.62 -3.55 -22.12
CA GLU A 354 0.77 -4.73 -22.97
C GLU A 354 0.85 -6.02 -22.13
N GLN A 355 1.58 -6.00 -21.01
CA GLN A 355 1.66 -7.11 -20.06
C GLN A 355 0.33 -7.35 -19.35
N ALA A 356 -0.36 -6.29 -18.93
CA ALA A 356 -1.68 -6.36 -18.28
C ALA A 356 -2.75 -7.00 -19.16
N MET A 357 -2.63 -6.89 -20.48
CA MET A 357 -3.53 -7.51 -21.45
C MET A 357 -3.22 -8.99 -21.74
N THR A 358 -2.12 -9.54 -21.23
CA THR A 358 -1.80 -10.96 -21.42
C THR A 358 -2.68 -11.86 -20.54
N PRO A 359 -2.83 -13.16 -20.86
CA PRO A 359 -3.56 -14.10 -20.00
C PRO A 359 -3.00 -14.22 -18.58
N VAL A 360 -1.69 -13.99 -18.39
CA VAL A 360 -1.04 -13.99 -17.07
C VAL A 360 -1.35 -12.70 -16.33
N GLY A 361 -1.12 -11.53 -16.95
CA GLY A 361 -1.45 -10.23 -16.34
C GLY A 361 -2.94 -10.15 -15.95
N LEU A 362 -3.85 -10.52 -16.83
CA LEU A 362 -5.28 -10.56 -16.51
C LEU A 362 -5.62 -11.54 -15.38
N ARG A 363 -4.80 -12.58 -15.14
CA ARG A 363 -5.01 -13.54 -14.05
C ARG A 363 -4.77 -12.90 -12.69
N GLU A 364 -3.70 -12.13 -12.58
CA GLU A 364 -3.13 -11.76 -11.30
C GLU A 364 -3.84 -10.56 -10.66
N GLY A 365 -4.35 -9.58 -11.43
CA GLY A 365 -4.93 -8.38 -10.82
C GLY A 365 -5.85 -7.53 -11.71
N LEU A 366 -6.51 -6.57 -11.05
CA LEU A 366 -7.18 -5.43 -11.67
C LEU A 366 -6.31 -4.21 -11.37
N TRP A 367 -5.78 -3.56 -12.40
CA TRP A 367 -4.74 -2.53 -12.31
C TRP A 367 -5.31 -1.11 -12.36
N PHE A 368 -6.56 -0.91 -11.93
CA PHE A 368 -7.29 0.31 -12.25
C PHE A 368 -6.77 1.52 -11.49
N ASP A 369 -6.38 1.35 -10.23
CA ASP A 369 -5.80 2.42 -9.43
C ASP A 369 -4.42 2.81 -9.98
N GLU A 370 -3.61 1.83 -10.39
CA GLU A 370 -2.28 2.07 -10.97
C GLU A 370 -2.36 2.70 -12.37
N LEU A 371 -3.31 2.25 -13.21
CA LEU A 371 -3.58 2.86 -14.52
C LEU A 371 -4.07 4.30 -14.36
N TRP A 372 -4.93 4.55 -13.38
CA TRP A 372 -5.43 5.90 -13.08
C TRP A 372 -4.31 6.82 -12.54
N ALA A 373 -3.44 6.30 -11.68
CA ALA A 373 -2.26 7.02 -11.23
C ALA A 373 -1.33 7.38 -12.41
N ALA A 374 -1.20 6.50 -13.40
CA ALA A 374 -0.40 6.68 -14.59
C ALA A 374 -1.10 7.41 -15.77
N ARG A 375 -2.28 8.03 -15.55
CA ARG A 375 -3.12 8.62 -16.61
C ARG A 375 -2.46 9.70 -17.47
N GLU A 376 -1.42 10.36 -16.97
CA GLU A 376 -0.67 11.37 -17.73
C GLU A 376 0.20 10.74 -18.85
N VAL A 377 0.53 9.45 -18.72
CA VAL A 377 1.38 8.71 -19.66
C VAL A 377 0.69 7.53 -20.33
N VAL A 378 -0.42 7.04 -19.78
CA VAL A 378 -1.27 6.01 -20.38
C VAL A 378 -2.40 6.66 -21.16
N ALA A 379 -2.67 6.21 -22.38
CA ALA A 379 -3.81 6.74 -23.13
C ALA A 379 -5.15 6.16 -22.59
N PRO A 380 -6.25 6.94 -22.54
CA PRO A 380 -7.56 6.43 -22.13
C PRO A 380 -7.99 5.17 -22.90
N ALA A 381 -7.69 5.10 -24.20
CA ALA A 381 -7.98 3.94 -25.03
C ALA A 381 -7.20 2.67 -24.63
N GLU A 382 -5.96 2.82 -24.16
CA GLU A 382 -5.15 1.70 -23.66
C GLU A 382 -5.71 1.17 -22.33
N ALA A 383 -6.04 2.08 -21.40
CA ALA A 383 -6.69 1.74 -20.13
C ALA A 383 -8.07 1.10 -20.34
N ALA A 384 -8.87 1.61 -21.28
CA ALA A 384 -10.12 1.03 -21.73
C ALA A 384 -9.94 -0.41 -22.23
N GLY A 385 -8.89 -0.67 -23.02
CA GLY A 385 -8.55 -2.00 -23.52
C GLY A 385 -8.28 -2.99 -22.38
N VAL A 386 -7.51 -2.59 -21.37
CA VAL A 386 -7.25 -3.40 -20.16
C VAL A 386 -8.54 -3.67 -19.40
N PHE A 387 -9.36 -2.64 -19.16
CA PHE A 387 -10.65 -2.80 -18.49
C PHE A 387 -11.58 -3.78 -19.22
N ALA A 388 -11.74 -3.62 -20.54
CA ALA A 388 -12.58 -4.50 -21.34
C ALA A 388 -12.07 -5.95 -21.35
N ALA A 389 -10.75 -6.15 -21.39
CA ALA A 389 -10.14 -7.48 -21.29
C ALA A 389 -10.37 -8.12 -19.90
N ALA A 390 -10.25 -7.34 -18.83
CA ALA A 390 -10.52 -7.79 -17.47
C ALA A 390 -12.00 -8.17 -17.27
N MET A 391 -12.93 -7.36 -17.78
CA MET A 391 -14.37 -7.66 -17.73
C MET A 391 -14.72 -8.92 -18.52
N TRP A 392 -14.15 -9.06 -19.72
CA TRP A 392 -14.33 -10.28 -20.52
C TRP A 392 -13.86 -11.52 -19.77
N ARG A 393 -12.66 -11.47 -19.18
CA ARG A 393 -12.14 -12.56 -18.37
C ARG A 393 -13.08 -12.88 -17.21
N ALA A 394 -13.55 -11.89 -16.47
CA ALA A 394 -14.48 -12.09 -15.35
C ALA A 394 -15.77 -12.82 -15.79
N ALA A 395 -16.28 -12.50 -16.98
CA ALA A 395 -17.44 -13.16 -17.56
C ALA A 395 -17.17 -14.63 -17.96
N THR A 396 -15.99 -14.93 -18.50
CA THR A 396 -15.67 -16.26 -19.05
C THR A 396 -14.99 -17.22 -18.08
N ASP A 397 -14.16 -16.73 -17.16
CA ASP A 397 -13.37 -17.52 -16.22
C ASP A 397 -14.09 -17.61 -14.87
N PRO A 398 -14.55 -18.81 -14.44
CA PRO A 398 -15.17 -19.02 -13.13
C PRO A 398 -14.28 -18.65 -11.95
N ARG A 399 -12.95 -18.63 -12.13
CA ARG A 399 -11.95 -18.34 -11.09
C ARG A 399 -11.56 -16.87 -11.05
N ALA A 400 -12.09 -16.03 -11.95
CA ALA A 400 -11.84 -14.60 -11.94
C ALA A 400 -12.80 -13.90 -10.97
N TRP A 401 -12.27 -13.46 -9.81
CA TRP A 401 -13.02 -12.72 -8.79
C TRP A 401 -12.88 -11.22 -9.10
N SER A 402 -13.93 -10.58 -9.60
CA SER A 402 -13.92 -9.14 -9.95
C SER A 402 -14.70 -8.28 -8.96
N LEU A 403 -15.77 -8.77 -8.34
CA LEU A 403 -16.59 -8.01 -7.38
C LEU A 403 -15.84 -7.54 -6.13
N PRO A 404 -15.17 -8.42 -5.36
CA PRO A 404 -14.39 -7.98 -4.20
C PRO A 404 -13.26 -7.03 -4.60
N ARG A 405 -12.65 -7.25 -5.77
CA ARG A 405 -11.50 -6.45 -6.24
C ARG A 405 -11.91 -5.08 -6.78
N LEU A 406 -13.03 -4.97 -7.51
CA LEU A 406 -13.59 -3.70 -7.98
C LEU A 406 -14.02 -2.81 -6.82
N HIS A 407 -14.54 -3.40 -5.74
CA HIS A 407 -14.86 -2.66 -4.52
C HIS A 407 -13.62 -2.04 -3.87
N HIS A 408 -12.48 -2.72 -3.87
CA HIS A 408 -11.27 -2.21 -3.23
C HIS A 408 -10.60 -1.07 -4.01
N SER A 409 -10.96 -0.85 -5.27
CA SER A 409 -10.46 0.29 -6.05
C SER A 409 -11.02 1.58 -5.47
N TYR A 410 -10.13 2.46 -5.01
CA TYR A 410 -10.50 3.74 -4.39
C TYR A 410 -11.05 4.72 -5.43
N ASP A 411 -10.56 4.65 -6.66
CA ASP A 411 -10.82 5.63 -7.71
C ASP A 411 -11.62 5.07 -8.89
N LEU A 412 -12.36 3.97 -8.73
CA LEU A 412 -13.09 3.35 -9.84
C LEU A 412 -14.04 4.33 -10.57
N ALA A 413 -14.71 5.23 -9.84
CA ALA A 413 -15.57 6.24 -10.46
C ALA A 413 -14.76 7.18 -11.37
N GLU A 414 -13.63 7.69 -10.89
CA GLU A 414 -12.72 8.55 -11.66
C GLU A 414 -12.13 7.81 -12.85
N PHE A 415 -11.70 6.57 -12.66
CA PHE A 415 -11.21 5.72 -13.74
C PHE A 415 -12.27 5.51 -14.83
N LEU A 416 -13.53 5.29 -14.46
CA LEU A 416 -14.63 5.15 -15.43
C LEU A 416 -14.93 6.47 -16.16
N ARG A 417 -14.89 7.62 -15.47
CA ARG A 417 -15.01 8.94 -16.13
C ARG A 417 -13.88 9.16 -17.12
N TRP A 418 -12.68 8.72 -16.78
CA TRP A 418 -11.52 8.88 -17.63
C TRP A 418 -11.61 8.10 -18.94
N ILE A 419 -12.01 6.83 -18.88
CA ILE A 419 -12.05 5.96 -20.06
C ILE A 419 -13.35 6.08 -20.87
N GLY A 420 -14.42 6.65 -20.30
CA GLY A 420 -15.75 6.67 -20.93
C GLY A 420 -16.66 7.85 -20.56
N GLY A 421 -16.15 8.86 -19.88
CA GLY A 421 -16.88 10.06 -19.46
C GLY A 421 -17.90 9.84 -18.35
N ASP A 422 -18.62 10.90 -17.96
CA ASP A 422 -19.68 10.82 -16.94
C ASP A 422 -20.78 9.82 -17.30
N GLY A 423 -21.04 9.65 -18.60
CA GLY A 423 -21.97 8.65 -19.11
C GLY A 423 -21.60 7.22 -18.70
N ALA A 424 -20.30 6.89 -18.59
CA ALA A 424 -19.86 5.58 -18.15
C ALA A 424 -20.15 5.34 -16.66
N VAL A 425 -19.99 6.35 -15.80
CA VAL A 425 -20.36 6.24 -14.38
C VAL A 425 -21.87 6.05 -14.22
N VAL A 426 -22.67 6.87 -14.90
CA VAL A 426 -24.14 6.76 -14.88
C VAL A 426 -24.60 5.39 -15.37
N ALA A 427 -24.03 4.90 -16.48
CA ALA A 427 -24.33 3.58 -17.01
C ALA A 427 -23.91 2.45 -16.04
N SER A 428 -22.83 2.63 -15.29
CA SER A 428 -22.33 1.67 -14.29
C SER A 428 -23.22 1.60 -13.05
N VAL A 429 -23.67 2.75 -12.53
CA VAL A 429 -24.65 2.80 -11.44
C VAL A 429 -25.96 2.15 -11.87
N ARG A 430 -26.46 2.48 -13.06
CA ARG A 430 -27.66 1.85 -13.63
C ARG A 430 -27.48 0.33 -13.80
N ALA A 431 -26.31 -0.11 -14.27
CA ALA A 431 -25.99 -1.52 -14.43
C ALA A 431 -26.01 -2.30 -13.11
N LEU A 432 -25.48 -1.71 -12.03
CA LEU A 432 -25.56 -2.26 -10.68
C LEU A 432 -27.01 -2.40 -10.21
N ASP A 433 -27.83 -1.37 -10.46
CA ASP A 433 -29.25 -1.35 -10.08
C ASP A 433 -30.06 -2.40 -10.85
N GLU A 434 -29.83 -2.50 -12.16
CA GLU A 434 -30.45 -3.52 -13.01
C GLU A 434 -30.02 -4.93 -12.57
N ALA A 435 -28.73 -5.14 -12.31
CA ALA A 435 -28.23 -6.44 -11.83
C ALA A 435 -28.84 -6.81 -10.47
N ALA A 436 -28.93 -5.86 -9.53
CA ALA A 436 -29.53 -6.09 -8.23
C ALA A 436 -31.04 -6.39 -8.35
N ALA A 437 -31.76 -5.66 -9.21
CA ALA A 437 -33.18 -5.88 -9.46
C ALA A 437 -33.46 -7.23 -10.11
N LEU A 438 -32.55 -7.73 -10.96
CA LEU A 438 -32.69 -9.05 -11.59
C LEU A 438 -32.60 -10.20 -10.60
N LEU A 439 -31.84 -10.01 -9.52
CA LEU A 439 -31.59 -11.03 -8.51
C LEU A 439 -32.47 -10.92 -7.27
N ALA A 440 -33.21 -9.82 -7.12
CA ALA A 440 -34.28 -9.65 -6.14
C ALA A 440 -35.61 -10.19 -6.69
#